data_AF-A0A397W2J2-F1
#
_entry.id   AF-A0A397W2J2-F1
#
_cell.length_a   1.000
_cell.length_b   1.000
_cell.length_c   1.000
_cell.angle_alpha   90.00
_cell.angle_beta   90.00
_cell.angle_gamma   90.00
#
_symmetry.space_group_name_H-M   'P 1'
#
loop_
_entity.id
_entity.type
_entity.pdbx_description
1 polymer ?
#
loop_
_entity_poly.entity_id
_entity_poly.type
_entity_poly.pdbx_seq_one_letter_code
_entity_poly.pdbx_strand_id
1 'polypeptide(L)'
;MNSNLAKYSVVSFSVPEVLLEKQPAKESDIYSLGTPDIYIKLVKQCMDNNPIKQSSAKEVYEKLQEWEIVLSKEQEELNEEQIKIKKDFLEADKIIPTLSTISRKHHIFVNLLTNLI
;
A
#
# COMPACT_ATOMS: atom_id res chain seq x y z
N MET A 1 -16.32 11.61 6.72
CA MET A 1 -14.98 11.02 6.82
C MET A 1 -15.10 9.57 6.39
N ASN A 2 -14.71 9.28 5.15
CA ASN A 2 -15.02 8.00 4.48
C ASN A 2 -14.22 6.86 5.12
N SER A 3 -14.94 5.83 5.57
CA SER A 3 -14.48 4.74 6.43
C SER A 3 -13.45 3.78 5.81
N ASN A 4 -13.02 4.03 4.58
CA ASN A 4 -12.05 3.19 3.89
C ASN A 4 -10.60 3.60 4.15
N LEU A 5 -10.31 4.87 4.48
CA LEU A 5 -8.95 5.32 4.77
C LEU A 5 -8.43 4.78 6.12
N ALA A 6 -9.33 4.60 7.09
CA ALA A 6 -9.00 4.08 8.41
C ALA A 6 -8.62 2.58 8.42
N LYS A 7 -8.93 1.83 7.36
CA LYS A 7 -8.55 0.41 7.26
C LYS A 7 -7.09 0.22 6.87
N TYR A 8 -6.51 1.19 6.15
CA TYR A 8 -5.12 1.12 5.68
C TYR A 8 -4.11 1.67 6.70
N SER A 9 -4.57 2.35 7.77
CA SER A 9 -3.67 2.92 8.79
C SER A 9 -3.43 2.04 10.01
N VAL A 10 -4.16 0.92 10.17
CA VAL A 10 -4.14 0.09 11.41
C VAL A 10 -3.32 -1.21 11.26
N VAL A 11 -2.68 -1.45 10.11
CA VAL A 11 -1.67 -2.51 10.03
C VAL A 11 -0.38 -1.99 10.67
N SER A 12 -0.15 -2.45 11.90
CA SER A 12 0.92 -2.09 12.82
C SER A 12 2.30 -1.87 12.18
N PHE A 13 2.73 -0.60 12.11
CA PHE A 13 4.15 -0.21 11.98
C PHE A 13 4.90 -0.37 13.30
N SER A 14 4.79 -1.53 13.94
CA SER A 14 5.67 -1.89 15.05
C SER A 14 6.93 -2.49 14.43
N VAL A 15 7.92 -1.66 14.15
CA VAL A 15 9.26 -2.11 13.74
C VAL A 15 9.99 -2.53 15.02
N PRO A 16 10.27 -3.82 15.28
CA PRO A 16 11.25 -4.14 16.29
C PRO A 16 12.62 -3.91 15.65
N GLU A 17 13.51 -3.24 16.38
CA GLU A 17 14.94 -3.02 16.14
C GLU A 17 15.80 -4.28 15.83
N VAL A 18 15.23 -5.39 15.36
CA VAL A 18 15.87 -6.73 15.40
C VAL A 18 16.25 -7.34 14.04
N LEU A 19 15.96 -6.76 12.88
CA LEU A 19 16.35 -7.36 11.59
C LEU A 19 17.41 -6.55 10.81
N LEU A 20 18.44 -6.10 11.53
CA LEU A 20 19.77 -5.99 10.93
C LEU A 20 20.23 -7.42 10.55
N GLU A 21 20.58 -7.63 9.28
CA GLU A 21 21.33 -8.78 8.74
C GLU A 21 20.65 -10.12 8.34
N LYS A 22 19.40 -10.15 7.83
CA LYS A 22 18.93 -11.35 7.10
C LYS A 22 18.25 -11.08 5.77
N GLN A 23 18.57 -11.94 4.79
CA GLN A 23 18.22 -11.86 3.38
C GLN A 23 16.73 -11.61 3.14
N PRO A 24 16.34 -10.78 2.14
CA PRO A 24 14.94 -10.51 1.86
C PRO A 24 14.34 -11.74 1.17
N ALA A 25 13.56 -12.53 1.89
CA ALA A 25 12.94 -13.73 1.33
C ALA A 25 11.42 -13.68 1.50
N LYS A 26 10.74 -13.40 0.38
CA LYS A 26 9.36 -13.78 0.01
C LYS A 26 8.19 -13.18 0.79
N GLU A 27 8.35 -12.81 2.05
CA GLU A 27 7.25 -12.27 2.87
C GLU A 27 7.02 -10.77 2.64
N SER A 28 8.08 -9.99 2.36
CA SER A 28 7.99 -8.59 1.96
C SER A 28 7.16 -8.37 0.70
N ASP A 29 7.18 -9.35 -0.20
CA ASP A 29 6.57 -9.23 -1.53
C ASP A 29 5.04 -9.31 -1.44
N ILE A 30 4.51 -10.09 -0.49
CA ILE A 30 3.06 -10.21 -0.24
C ILE A 30 2.49 -8.89 0.29
N TYR A 31 3.23 -8.16 1.14
CA TYR A 31 2.79 -6.86 1.65
C TYR A 31 2.83 -5.75 0.60
N SER A 32 3.66 -5.89 -0.43
CA SER A 32 3.66 -4.98 -1.59
C SER A 32 2.57 -5.30 -2.60
N LEU A 33 2.05 -6.53 -2.60
CA LEU A 33 1.03 -6.99 -3.54
C LEU A 33 -0.27 -6.21 -3.31
N GLY A 34 -0.74 -5.50 -4.33
CA GLY A 34 -1.94 -4.64 -4.26
C GLY A 34 -1.68 -3.23 -3.71
N THR A 35 -0.42 -2.85 -3.43
CA THR A 35 -0.05 -1.46 -3.15
C THR A 35 0.38 -0.78 -4.45
N PRO A 36 -0.22 0.36 -4.86
CA PRO A 36 0.23 1.10 -6.03
C PRO A 36 1.69 1.54 -5.93
N ASP A 37 2.46 1.39 -7.01
CA ASP A 37 3.88 1.77 -7.05
C ASP A 37 4.12 3.24 -6.65
N ILE A 38 3.16 4.11 -6.98
CA ILE A 38 3.23 5.53 -6.63
C ILE A 38 3.16 5.76 -5.12
N TYR A 39 2.43 4.91 -4.38
CA TYR A 39 2.38 4.94 -2.92
C TYR A 39 3.70 4.44 -2.31
N ILE A 40 4.26 3.36 -2.87
CA ILE A 40 5.58 2.83 -2.44
C ILE A 40 6.68 3.89 -2.61
N LYS A 41 6.67 4.62 -3.73
CA LYS A 41 7.61 5.73 -3.96
C LYS A 41 7.46 6.84 -2.90
N LEU A 42 6.22 7.21 -2.56
CA LEU A 42 5.95 8.23 -1.53
C LEU A 42 6.46 7.79 -0.15
N VAL A 43 6.19 6.55 0.26
CA VAL A 43 6.68 6.02 1.55
C VAL A 43 8.21 6.01 1.59
N LYS A 44 8.87 5.61 0.49
CA LYS A 44 10.34 5.66 0.39
C LYS A 44 10.88 7.08 0.56
N GLN A 45 10.20 8.09 0.00
CA GLN A 45 10.57 9.49 0.21
C GLN A 45 10.39 9.94 1.67
N CYS A 46 9.34 9.49 2.34
CA CYS A 46 9.10 9.81 3.75
C CYS A 46 10.13 9.16 4.71
N MET A 47 10.72 8.04 4.28
CA MET A 47 11.72 7.28 5.03
C MET A 47 13.16 7.58 4.59
N ASP A 48 13.39 8.58 3.75
CA ASP A 48 14.74 8.93 3.31
C ASP A 48 15.56 9.45 4.51
N ASN A 49 16.72 8.84 4.76
CA ASN A 49 17.62 9.21 5.85
C ASN A 49 18.20 10.62 5.68
N ASN A 50 18.13 11.19 4.47
CA ASN A 50 18.49 12.58 4.23
C ASN A 50 17.27 13.49 4.56
N PRO A 51 17.36 14.33 5.61
CA PRO A 51 16.25 15.19 6.04
C PRO A 51 15.77 16.18 4.97
N ILE A 52 16.62 16.49 3.98
CA ILE A 52 16.29 17.37 2.86
C ILE A 52 15.44 16.64 1.81
N LYS A 53 15.62 15.33 1.66
CA LYS A 53 14.85 14.49 0.74
C LYS A 53 13.60 13.89 1.41
N GLN A 54 13.60 13.85 2.74
CA GLN A 54 12.47 13.42 3.53
C GLN A 54 11.30 14.37 3.30
N SER A 55 10.22 13.85 2.70
CA SER A 55 8.99 14.64 2.54
C SER A 55 8.44 15.04 3.89
N SER A 56 8.13 16.32 4.05
CA SER A 56 7.42 16.82 5.23
C SER A 56 6.00 16.26 5.27
N ALA A 57 5.41 16.17 6.46
CA ALA A 57 4.02 15.74 6.62
C ALA A 57 3.03 16.59 5.79
N LYS A 58 3.35 17.87 5.59
CA LYS A 58 2.55 18.79 4.77
C LYS A 58 2.58 18.40 3.29
N GLU A 59 3.76 18.14 2.73
CA GLU A 59 3.90 17.72 1.33
C GLU A 59 3.23 16.37 1.07
N VAL A 60 3.37 15.43 2.01
CA VAL A 60 2.68 14.13 1.94
C VAL A 60 1.16 14.33 1.93
N TYR A 61 0.64 15.16 2.83
CA TYR A 61 -0.80 15.45 2.90
C TYR A 61 -1.32 16.11 1.62
N GLU A 62 -0.61 17.10 1.09
CA GLU A 62 -0.99 17.79 -0.16
C GLU A 62 -1.01 16.82 -1.35
N LYS A 63 -0.05 15.91 -1.43
CA LYS A 63 0.02 14.89 -2.48
C LYS A 63 -1.09 13.86 -2.38
N LEU A 64 -1.45 13.44 -1.17
CA LEU A 64 -2.58 12.54 -0.94
C LEU A 64 -3.93 13.21 -1.32
N GLN A 65 -4.09 14.49 -0.99
CA GLN A 65 -5.26 15.28 -1.39
C GLN A 65 -5.37 15.42 -2.91
N GLU A 66 -4.25 15.67 -3.60
CA GLU A 66 -4.22 15.69 -5.06
C GLU A 66 -4.70 14.36 -5.65
N TRP A 67 -4.20 13.24 -5.12
CA TRP A 67 -4.63 11.92 -5.59
C TRP A 67 -6.11 11.64 -5.34
N GLU A 68 -6.65 12.06 -4.20
CA GLU A 68 -8.09 11.95 -3.92
C GLU A 68 -8.92 12.70 -4.98
N ILE A 69 -8.52 13.92 -5.31
CA ILE A 69 -9.15 14.72 -6.38
C ILE A 69 -9.05 13.98 -7.72
N VAL A 70 -7.87 13.48 -8.09
CA VAL A 70 -7.65 12.74 -9.34
C VAL A 70 -8.54 11.51 -9.44
N LEU A 71 -8.67 10.75 -8.35
CA LEU A 71 -9.50 9.54 -8.34
C LEU A 71 -10.99 9.88 -8.50
N SER A 72 -11.43 11.03 -7.96
CA SER A 72 -12.83 11.47 -8.03
C SER A 72 -13.29 12.01 -9.39
N LYS A 73 -12.36 12.46 -10.25
CA LYS A 73 -12.67 13.09 -11.55
C LYS A 73 -12.89 12.10 -12.68
N GLU A 74 -13.67 12.49 -13.69
CA GLU A 74 -13.74 11.73 -14.94
C GLU A 74 -12.44 11.81 -15.72
N GLN A 75 -12.13 10.77 -16.50
CA GLN A 75 -10.83 10.67 -17.19
C GLN A 75 -10.60 11.81 -18.20
N GLU A 76 -11.68 12.36 -18.77
CA GLU A 76 -11.65 13.48 -19.72
C GLU A 76 -11.21 14.80 -19.07
N GLU A 77 -11.34 14.93 -17.75
CA GLU A 77 -10.93 16.11 -16.97
C GLU A 77 -9.47 16.06 -16.50
N LEU A 78 -8.77 14.95 -16.81
CA LEU A 78 -7.43 14.67 -16.31
C LEU A 78 -6.37 14.91 -17.38
N ASN A 79 -5.22 15.39 -16.94
CA ASN A 79 -4.03 15.39 -17.78
C ASN A 79 -3.39 13.98 -17.84
N GLU A 80 -2.42 13.80 -18.74
CA GLU A 80 -1.78 12.49 -18.95
C GLU A 80 -1.12 11.90 -17.70
N GLU A 81 -0.57 12.73 -16.82
CA GLU A 81 0.06 12.29 -15.58
C GLU A 81 -0.99 11.80 -14.58
N GLN A 82 -2.06 12.57 -14.39
CA GLN A 82 -3.18 12.21 -13.53
C GLN A 82 -3.89 10.94 -14.02
N ILE A 83 -3.98 10.74 -15.33
CA ILE A 83 -4.51 9.49 -15.92
C ILE A 83 -3.62 8.29 -15.52
N LYS A 84 -2.29 8.44 -15.51
CA LYS A 84 -1.38 7.37 -15.06
C LYS A 84 -1.58 7.05 -13.59
N ILE A 85 -1.66 8.08 -12.74
CA ILE A 85 -1.94 7.92 -11.30
C ILE A 85 -3.24 7.15 -11.09
N LYS A 86 -4.33 7.60 -11.73
CA LYS A 86 -5.64 6.94 -11.63
C LYS A 86 -5.58 5.47 -12.09
N LYS A 87 -4.87 5.18 -13.19
CA LYS A 87 -4.68 3.81 -13.68
C LYS A 87 -3.90 2.93 -12.70
N ASP A 88 -2.84 3.44 -12.07
CA ASP A 88 -2.05 2.68 -11.08
C ASP A 88 -2.92 2.25 -9.90
N PHE A 89 -3.79 3.14 -9.39
CA PHE A 89 -4.74 2.81 -8.33
C PHE A 89 -5.80 1.80 -8.79
N LEU A 90 -6.39 1.99 -9.98
CA LEU A 90 -7.39 1.07 -10.51
C LEU A 90 -6.83 -0.33 -10.78
N GLU A 91 -5.56 -0.44 -11.18
CA GLU A 91 -4.91 -1.74 -11.37
C GLU A 91 -4.66 -2.42 -10.03
N ALA A 92 -4.20 -1.67 -9.02
CA ALA A 92 -4.06 -2.18 -7.66
C ALA A 92 -5.39 -2.69 -7.09
N ASP A 93 -6.50 -1.97 -7.33
CA ASP A 93 -7.83 -2.36 -6.88
C ASP A 93 -8.29 -3.71 -7.45
N LYS A 94 -7.86 -4.08 -8.66
CA LYS A 94 -8.17 -5.40 -9.27
C LYS A 94 -7.50 -6.56 -8.52
N ILE A 95 -6.43 -6.30 -7.78
CA ILE A 95 -5.66 -7.31 -7.04
C ILE A 95 -6.30 -7.54 -5.65
N ILE A 96 -7.08 -6.59 -5.12
CA ILE A 96 -7.71 -6.71 -3.79
C ILE A 96 -8.57 -7.99 -3.66
N PRO A 97 -9.43 -8.36 -4.63
CA PRO A 97 -10.22 -9.59 -4.54
C PRO A 97 -9.37 -10.88 -4.52
N THR A 98 -8.26 -10.90 -5.24
CA THR A 98 -7.37 -12.08 -5.30
C THR A 98 -6.62 -12.25 -3.98
N LEU A 99 -6.14 -11.16 -3.38
CA LEU A 99 -5.55 -11.13 -2.04
C LEU A 99 -6.53 -11.62 -0.97
N SER A 100 -7.79 -11.15 -1.00
CA SER A 100 -8.84 -11.61 -0.09
C SER A 100 -9.04 -13.12 -0.17
N THR A 101 -8.97 -13.67 -1.39
CA THR A 101 -9.14 -15.10 -1.65
C THR A 101 -7.93 -15.92 -1.17
N ILE A 102 -6.72 -15.44 -1.41
CA ILE A 102 -5.47 -16.09 -0.97
C ILE A 102 -5.41 -16.12 0.57
N SER A 103 -5.69 -14.99 1.21
CA SER A 103 -5.73 -14.89 2.68
C SER A 103 -6.74 -15.87 3.29
N ARG A 104 -7.95 -15.97 2.71
CA ARG A 104 -8.97 -16.92 3.16
C ARG A 104 -8.52 -18.37 3.00
N LYS A 105 -7.90 -18.73 1.87
CA LYS A 105 -7.36 -20.09 1.64
C LYS A 105 -6.25 -20.42 2.63
N HIS A 106 -5.34 -19.48 2.89
CA HIS A 106 -4.28 -19.63 3.88
C HIS A 106 -4.86 -19.88 5.28
N HIS A 107 -5.85 -19.09 5.70
CA HIS A 107 -6.52 -19.28 6.99
C HIS A 107 -7.22 -20.65 7.11
N ILE A 108 -7.90 -21.11 6.05
CA ILE A 108 -8.52 -22.45 6.03
C ILE A 108 -7.45 -23.55 6.13
N PHE A 109 -6.34 -23.41 5.41
CA PHE A 109 -5.25 -24.39 5.40
C PHE A 109 -4.56 -24.49 6.77
N VAL A 110 -4.26 -23.36 7.42
CA VAL A 110 -3.69 -23.34 8.77
C VAL A 110 -4.63 -24.02 9.77
N ASN A 111 -5.94 -23.73 9.71
CA ASN A 111 -6.93 -24.37 10.59
C ASN A 111 -7.09 -25.87 10.34
N LEU A 112 -6.92 -26.34 9.11
CA LEU A 112 -6.91 -27.78 8.82
C LEU A 112 -5.68 -28.46 9.44
N LEU A 113 -4.51 -27.83 9.37
CA LEU A 113 -3.28 -28.38 9.94
C LEU A 113 -3.29 -28.41 11.48
N THR A 114 -3.85 -27.39 12.14
CA THR A 114 -3.91 -27.35 13.61
C THR A 114 -4.92 -28.32 14.22
N ASN A 115 -5.92 -28.77 13.45
CA ASN A 115 -6.89 -29.79 13.88
C ASN A 115 -6.43 -31.23 13.58
N LEU A 116 -5.25 -31.40 12.99
CA LEU A 116 -4.66 -32.68 12.58
C LEU A 116 -3.46 -33.11 13.46
N ILE A 117 -3.15 -32.34 14.51
CA ILE A 117 -2.13 -32.61 15.54
C ILE A 117 -2.85 -32.77 16.89
#